data_AF-A0A954K9E5-F1
#
_entry.id   AF-A0A954K9E5-F1
#
_cell.length_a   1.000
_cell.length_b   1.000
_cell.length_c   1.000
_cell.angle_alpha   90.00
_cell.angle_beta   90.00
_cell.angle_gamma   90.00
#
_symmetry.space_group_name_H-M   'P 1'
#
loop_
_entity.id
_entity.type
_entity.pdbx_description
1 polymer ?
#
loop_
_entity_poly.entity_id
_entity_poly.type
_entity_poly.pdbx_seq_one_letter_code
_entity_poly.pdbx_strand_id
1 'polypeptide(L)'
;QMSVQFNGGTPATFDSIQPVEKDLEQFIPIRKTIGRPSRIIYSPTGEVITVLELQTTSEGSTFKEITKKGPEKLENDKSRSLGFLIPLPEDSVKIGDSWNEDFEAEVSVSKVLRKKVPIRRIFTLESVEDNLAVITFKTKIMERLNDPKFSIQLIQKTPAGTIKLDLDKGVIASQDVSLDKAQVGVFDGQGAMRAITSVVETLVDPASLAQKTAETAAE
;
A
#
# COMPACT_ATOMS: atom_id res chain seq x y z
N GLN A 1 -11.71 -12.79 5.39
CA GLN A 1 -12.89 -13.04 4.52
C GLN A 1 -13.11 -11.83 3.63
N MET A 2 -13.39 -12.04 2.35
CA MET A 2 -13.73 -10.98 1.40
C MET A 2 -15.09 -11.28 0.75
N SER A 3 -15.84 -10.24 0.40
CA SER A 3 -17.12 -10.35 -0.29
C SER A 3 -17.21 -9.24 -1.33
N VAL A 4 -17.57 -9.59 -2.56
CA VAL A 4 -17.74 -8.64 -3.66
C VAL A 4 -19.14 -8.81 -4.24
N GLN A 5 -19.88 -7.71 -4.32
CA GLN A 5 -21.23 -7.69 -4.87
C GLN A 5 -21.29 -6.74 -6.06
N PHE A 6 -21.76 -7.24 -7.20
CA PHE A 6 -22.00 -6.44 -8.40
C PHE A 6 -23.51 -6.36 -8.68
N ASN A 7 -24.00 -5.16 -9.00
CA ASN A 7 -25.37 -4.92 -9.47
C ASN A 7 -26.48 -5.54 -8.59
N GLY A 8 -26.27 -5.61 -7.27
CA GLY A 8 -27.25 -6.18 -6.33
C GLY A 8 -27.41 -7.70 -6.41
N GLY A 9 -26.57 -8.42 -7.15
CA GLY A 9 -26.58 -9.89 -7.21
C GLY A 9 -26.10 -10.56 -5.91
N THR A 10 -26.10 -11.90 -5.87
CA THR A 10 -25.53 -12.64 -4.74
C THR A 10 -24.03 -12.32 -4.61
N PRO A 11 -23.53 -11.92 -3.43
CA PRO A 11 -22.13 -11.61 -3.25
C PRO A 11 -21.24 -12.84 -3.49
N ALA A 12 -20.19 -12.66 -4.27
CA ALA A 12 -19.13 -13.65 -4.41
C ALA A 12 -18.19 -13.53 -3.21
N THR A 13 -17.97 -14.63 -2.48
CA THR A 13 -17.18 -14.63 -1.24
C THR A 13 -15.88 -15.43 -1.39
N PHE A 14 -14.88 -15.00 -0.64
CA PHE A 14 -13.59 -15.66 -0.52
C PHE A 14 -13.18 -15.75 0.95
N ASP A 15 -12.79 -16.95 1.38
CA ASP A 15 -12.29 -17.20 2.71
C ASP A 15 -10.95 -17.95 2.64
N SER A 16 -9.90 -17.31 3.14
CA SER A 16 -8.54 -17.83 3.12
C SER A 16 -8.37 -19.08 3.99
N ILE A 17 -9.27 -19.31 4.95
CA ILE A 17 -9.26 -20.49 5.83
C ILE A 17 -9.86 -21.71 5.13
N GLN A 18 -10.73 -21.49 4.14
CA GLN A 18 -11.39 -22.57 3.43
C GLN A 18 -10.47 -23.27 2.42
N PRO A 19 -10.73 -24.56 2.10
CA PRO A 19 -10.00 -25.29 1.08
C PRO A 19 -10.07 -24.61 -0.29
N VAL A 20 -9.01 -24.76 -1.09
CA VAL A 20 -8.87 -24.10 -2.41
C VAL A 20 -9.98 -24.49 -3.38
N GLU A 21 -10.58 -25.67 -3.21
CA GLU A 21 -11.68 -26.19 -4.04
C GLU A 21 -12.96 -25.37 -3.88
N LYS A 22 -13.10 -24.59 -2.79
CA LYS A 22 -14.22 -23.67 -2.57
C LYS A 22 -13.98 -22.28 -3.18
N ASP A 23 -12.81 -22.02 -3.74
CA ASP A 23 -12.52 -20.75 -4.39
C ASP A 23 -13.27 -20.64 -5.72
N LEU A 24 -13.95 -19.51 -5.90
CA LEU A 24 -14.44 -19.11 -7.21
C LEU A 24 -13.24 -18.76 -8.11
N GLU A 25 -13.37 -19.02 -9.42
CA GLU A 25 -12.29 -18.83 -10.40
C GLU A 25 -11.67 -17.43 -10.34
N GLN A 26 -12.52 -16.41 -10.15
CA GLN A 26 -12.13 -15.00 -9.98
C GLN A 26 -11.20 -14.74 -8.79
N PHE A 27 -11.16 -15.63 -7.79
CA PHE A 27 -10.32 -15.51 -6.60
C PHE A 27 -9.05 -16.38 -6.64
N ILE A 28 -8.87 -17.21 -7.66
CA ILE A 28 -7.62 -17.99 -7.86
C ILE A 28 -6.37 -17.09 -7.84
N PRO A 29 -6.35 -15.90 -8.47
CA PRO A 29 -5.19 -15.00 -8.39
C PRO A 29 -4.89 -14.57 -6.95
N ILE A 30 -5.92 -14.34 -6.14
CA ILE A 30 -5.80 -13.94 -4.72
C ILE A 30 -5.25 -15.09 -3.88
N ARG A 31 -5.79 -16.32 -4.04
CA ARG A 31 -5.29 -17.48 -3.30
C ARG A 31 -3.79 -17.68 -3.48
N LYS A 32 -3.28 -17.46 -4.70
CA LYS A 32 -1.85 -17.57 -5.02
C LYS A 32 -0.98 -16.55 -4.28
N THR A 33 -1.52 -15.48 -3.71
CA THR A 33 -0.75 -14.49 -2.96
C THR A 33 -0.71 -14.77 -1.45
N ILE A 34 -1.57 -15.66 -0.94
CA ILE A 34 -1.68 -15.96 0.50
C ILE A 34 -0.57 -16.90 0.94
N GLY A 35 -0.06 -16.70 2.16
CA GLY A 35 1.00 -17.56 2.73
C GLY A 35 2.36 -17.37 2.07
N ARG A 36 2.55 -16.27 1.31
CA ARG A 36 3.82 -15.88 0.70
C ARG A 36 4.39 -14.67 1.41
N PRO A 37 4.91 -14.82 2.65
CA PRO A 37 5.48 -13.70 3.36
C PRO A 37 6.74 -13.21 2.64
N SER A 38 6.91 -11.90 2.63
CA SER A 38 8.13 -11.23 2.19
C SER A 38 8.74 -10.48 3.35
N ARG A 39 10.07 -10.43 3.41
CA ARG A 39 10.82 -9.55 4.31
C ARG A 39 11.41 -8.41 3.50
N ILE A 40 11.06 -7.19 3.85
CA ILE A 40 11.58 -5.99 3.19
C ILE A 40 12.57 -5.34 4.14
N ILE A 41 13.76 -5.00 3.63
CA ILE A 41 14.81 -4.30 4.34
C ILE A 41 14.82 -2.86 3.83
N TYR A 42 14.78 -1.91 4.75
CA TYR A 42 14.76 -0.49 4.44
C TYR A 42 16.04 0.19 4.94
N SER A 43 16.40 1.29 4.30
CA SER A 43 17.36 2.24 4.82
C SER A 43 16.78 2.97 6.04
N PRO A 44 17.63 3.62 6.86
CA PRO A 44 17.16 4.49 7.94
C PRO A 44 16.25 5.63 7.45
N THR A 45 16.36 6.01 6.18
CA THR A 45 15.54 7.03 5.52
C THR A 45 14.27 6.46 4.88
N GLY A 46 14.00 5.16 5.01
CA GLY A 46 12.78 4.52 4.50
C GLY A 46 12.85 4.04 3.05
N GLU A 47 14.01 4.10 2.39
CA GLU A 47 14.20 3.55 1.05
C GLU A 47 14.28 2.02 1.09
N VAL A 48 13.70 1.32 0.11
CA VAL A 48 13.81 -0.14 0.03
C VAL A 48 15.21 -0.55 -0.42
N ILE A 49 15.97 -1.21 0.46
CA ILE A 49 17.29 -1.77 0.16
C ILE A 49 17.15 -3.15 -0.49
N THR A 50 16.29 -4.01 0.05
CA THR A 50 16.19 -5.41 -0.38
C THR A 50 14.82 -6.00 -0.07
N VAL A 51 14.38 -6.94 -0.91
CA VAL A 51 13.20 -7.78 -0.65
C VAL A 51 13.63 -9.24 -0.64
N LEU A 52 13.22 -9.98 0.40
CA LEU A 52 13.39 -11.43 0.52
C LEU A 52 12.03 -12.09 0.44
N GLU A 53 11.88 -13.11 -0.40
CA GLU A 53 10.66 -13.91 -0.47
C GLU A 53 10.89 -15.28 0.17
N LEU A 54 9.88 -15.80 0.87
CA LEU A 54 9.92 -17.16 1.39
C LEU A 54 9.83 -18.16 0.23
N GLN A 55 10.87 -18.96 0.06
CA GLN A 55 10.89 -20.10 -0.84
C GLN A 55 10.74 -21.39 -0.03
N THR A 56 9.66 -22.12 -0.29
CA THR A 56 9.43 -23.45 0.29
C THR A 56 9.83 -24.51 -0.72
N THR A 57 10.74 -25.39 -0.31
CA THR A 57 11.19 -26.55 -1.08
C THR A 57 10.94 -27.83 -0.29
N SER A 58 11.17 -29.00 -0.89
CA SER A 58 11.14 -30.28 -0.19
C SER A 58 12.15 -30.37 0.97
N GLU A 59 13.19 -29.54 0.95
CA GLU A 59 14.24 -29.49 1.98
C GLU A 59 13.95 -28.48 3.09
N GLY A 60 12.83 -27.74 2.99
CA GLY A 60 12.41 -26.73 3.96
C GLY A 60 12.18 -25.35 3.36
N SER A 61 11.89 -24.39 4.23
CA SER A 61 11.55 -23.01 3.88
C SER A 61 12.72 -22.07 4.17
N THR A 62 13.15 -21.29 3.18
CA THR A 62 14.23 -20.31 3.33
C THR A 62 13.85 -18.98 2.69
N PHE A 63 14.22 -17.86 3.32
CA PHE A 63 14.11 -16.55 2.68
C PHE A 63 15.27 -16.38 1.70
N LYS A 64 14.95 -16.12 0.43
CA LYS A 64 15.97 -15.79 -0.57
C LYS A 64 15.78 -14.38 -1.07
N GLU A 65 16.91 -13.71 -1.22
CA GLU A 65 16.94 -12.42 -1.87
C GLU A 65 16.45 -12.58 -3.30
N ILE A 66 15.43 -11.82 -3.65
CA ILE A 66 15.08 -11.60 -5.05
C ILE A 66 16.02 -10.52 -5.60
N THR A 67 17.34 -10.76 -5.55
CA THR A 67 18.32 -9.93 -6.26
C THR A 67 18.03 -10.11 -7.75
N LYS A 68 17.38 -9.14 -8.39
CA LYS A 68 17.14 -9.22 -9.83
C LYS A 68 18.13 -8.33 -10.56
N LYS A 69 18.92 -8.98 -11.41
CA LYS A 69 19.58 -8.39 -12.58
C LYS A 69 18.66 -7.35 -13.23
N GLY A 70 19.06 -6.09 -13.18
CA GLY A 70 18.59 -5.02 -14.05
C GLY A 70 17.72 -3.96 -13.37
N PRO A 71 17.97 -2.65 -13.65
CA PRO A 71 17.27 -1.52 -13.05
C PRO A 71 15.75 -1.47 -13.32
N GLU A 72 15.26 -2.12 -14.39
CA GLU A 72 13.85 -2.06 -14.80
C GLU A 72 12.85 -2.75 -13.86
N LYS A 73 13.28 -3.73 -13.05
CA LYS A 73 12.36 -4.41 -12.12
C LYS A 73 12.30 -3.79 -10.73
N LEU A 74 13.32 -3.02 -10.34
CA LEU A 74 13.29 -2.27 -9.08
C LEU A 74 12.29 -1.10 -9.18
N GLU A 75 12.13 -0.50 -10.35
CA GLU A 75 11.06 0.50 -10.62
C GLU A 75 9.66 -0.09 -10.51
N ASN A 76 9.45 -1.32 -10.99
CA ASN A 76 8.17 -2.02 -10.83
C ASN A 76 7.91 -2.47 -9.38
N ASP A 77 8.96 -2.73 -8.59
CA ASP A 77 8.83 -3.02 -7.17
C ASP A 77 8.59 -1.77 -6.32
N LYS A 78 9.05 -0.58 -6.74
CA LYS A 78 8.50 0.70 -6.21
C LYS A 78 6.98 0.82 -6.46
N SER A 79 6.44 0.14 -7.49
CA SER A 79 4.99 0.12 -7.80
C SER A 79 4.19 -0.90 -6.99
N ARG A 80 4.85 -1.95 -6.46
CA ARG A 80 4.26 -2.73 -5.38
C ARG A 80 4.11 -1.76 -4.20
N SER A 81 2.98 -1.76 -3.52
CA SER A 81 2.78 -1.00 -2.27
C SER A 81 3.66 -1.59 -1.16
N LEU A 82 4.97 -1.62 -1.36
CA LEU A 82 5.93 -2.20 -0.45
C LEU A 82 6.19 -1.25 0.70
N GLY A 83 6.08 0.06 0.51
CA GLY A 83 6.34 1.06 1.55
C GLY A 83 5.26 1.06 2.63
N PHE A 84 5.41 0.22 3.64
CA PHE A 84 4.80 0.47 4.96
C PHE A 84 5.48 1.67 5.63
N LEU A 85 6.76 1.92 5.31
CA LEU A 85 7.51 3.05 5.82
C LEU A 85 7.35 4.28 4.93
N ILE A 86 7.21 5.43 5.58
CA ILE A 86 7.37 6.73 4.94
C ILE A 86 8.85 7.05 4.79
N PRO A 87 9.26 7.70 3.69
CA PRO A 87 10.62 8.21 3.60
C PRO A 87 10.80 9.34 4.60
N LEU A 88 11.81 9.22 5.46
CA LEU A 88 12.18 10.26 6.42
C LEU A 88 13.21 11.20 5.78
N PRO A 89 13.20 12.49 6.13
CA PRO A 89 14.17 13.45 5.60
C PRO A 89 15.58 13.14 6.12
N GLU A 90 16.60 13.39 5.30
CA GLU A 90 18.01 13.27 5.72
C GLU A 90 18.38 14.34 6.75
N ASP A 91 17.87 15.56 6.53
CA ASP A 91 18.06 16.68 7.41
C ASP A 91 16.99 16.73 8.50
N SER A 92 17.36 17.28 9.65
CA SER A 92 16.40 17.54 10.73
C SER A 92 15.32 18.51 10.29
N VAL A 93 14.07 18.16 10.55
CA VAL A 93 12.89 18.99 10.27
C VAL A 93 12.32 19.57 11.56
N LYS A 94 11.85 20.82 11.50
CA LYS A 94 11.11 21.45 12.58
C LYS A 94 9.62 21.18 12.43
N ILE A 95 8.88 21.36 13.52
CA ILE A 95 7.41 21.37 13.45
C ILE A 95 6.97 22.44 12.44
N GLY A 96 6.09 22.06 11.51
CA GLY A 96 5.63 22.86 10.39
C GLY A 96 6.43 22.69 9.10
N ASP A 97 7.63 22.11 9.15
CA ASP A 97 8.42 21.84 7.94
C ASP A 97 7.83 20.69 7.13
N SER A 98 8.10 20.72 5.82
CA SER A 98 7.66 19.70 4.87
C SER A 98 8.81 19.14 4.05
N TRP A 99 8.68 17.86 3.69
CA TRP A 99 9.56 17.19 2.74
C TRP A 99 8.76 16.41 1.71
N ASN A 100 9.40 16.04 0.60
CA ASN A 100 8.73 15.44 -0.54
C ASN A 100 9.28 14.05 -0.85
N GLU A 101 8.40 13.17 -1.32
CA GLU A 101 8.75 11.95 -2.02
C GLU A 101 8.20 12.05 -3.44
N ASP A 102 9.09 11.98 -4.43
CA ASP A 102 8.74 11.95 -5.84
C ASP A 102 8.83 10.53 -6.38
N PHE A 103 7.77 10.09 -7.06
CA PHE A 103 7.72 8.79 -7.72
C PHE A 103 6.84 8.84 -8.97
N GLU A 104 6.94 7.80 -9.79
CA GLU A 104 6.12 7.67 -10.99
C GLU A 104 5.02 6.63 -10.77
N ALA A 105 3.81 6.94 -11.22
CA ALA A 105 2.74 5.96 -11.36
C ALA A 105 2.49 5.66 -12.83
N GLU A 106 2.33 4.38 -13.18
CA GLU A 106 2.00 3.99 -14.53
C GLU A 106 0.50 4.02 -14.78
N VAL A 107 0.10 4.63 -15.90
CA VAL A 107 -1.25 4.56 -16.45
C VAL A 107 -1.25 3.88 -17.81
N SER A 108 -2.32 3.16 -18.10
CA SER A 108 -2.54 2.51 -19.39
C SER A 108 -3.07 3.54 -20.39
N VAL A 109 -2.32 3.74 -21.48
CA VAL A 109 -2.76 4.52 -22.65
C VAL A 109 -3.46 3.60 -23.65
N SER A 110 -2.96 2.37 -23.81
CA SER A 110 -3.58 1.32 -24.59
C SER A 110 -3.29 -0.05 -23.95
N LYS A 111 -3.67 -1.14 -24.62
CA LYS A 111 -3.37 -2.51 -24.14
C LYS A 111 -1.85 -2.75 -24.00
N VAL A 112 -1.04 -2.09 -24.82
CA VAL A 112 0.42 -2.29 -24.89
C VAL A 112 1.23 -1.08 -24.44
N LEU A 113 0.64 0.12 -24.47
CA LEU A 113 1.34 1.35 -24.13
C LEU A 113 1.01 1.80 -22.69
N ARG A 114 2.07 2.02 -21.90
CA ARG A 114 2.02 2.62 -20.58
C ARG A 114 2.61 4.02 -20.62
N LYS A 115 2.06 4.93 -19.82
CA LYS A 115 2.61 6.27 -19.57
C LYS A 115 2.98 6.37 -18.10
N LYS A 116 4.19 6.85 -17.82
CA LYS A 116 4.63 7.21 -16.47
C LYS A 116 4.14 8.62 -16.14
N VAL A 117 3.50 8.75 -14.98
CA VAL A 117 2.91 10.00 -14.49
C VAL A 117 3.66 10.40 -13.22
N PRO A 118 4.31 11.57 -13.18
CA PRO A 118 5.01 12.03 -12.00
C PRO A 118 4.02 12.39 -10.88
N ILE A 119 4.26 11.84 -9.70
CA ILE A 119 3.49 12.05 -8.47
C ILE A 119 4.44 12.54 -7.38
N ARG A 120 3.94 13.47 -6.56
CA ARG A 120 4.60 13.94 -5.35
C ARG A 120 3.75 13.66 -4.13
N ARG A 121 4.29 12.93 -3.16
CA ARG A 121 3.80 12.95 -1.77
C ARG A 121 4.52 14.05 -1.01
N ILE A 122 3.75 14.87 -0.30
CA ILE A 122 4.26 15.97 0.51
C ILE A 122 3.92 15.60 1.95
N PHE A 123 4.94 15.43 2.77
CA PHE A 123 4.83 15.15 4.19
C PHE A 123 5.05 16.44 4.98
N THR A 124 4.36 16.61 6.10
CA THR A 124 4.52 17.74 7.02
C THR A 124 4.58 17.22 8.45
N LEU A 125 5.56 17.67 9.23
CA LEU A 125 5.60 17.40 10.66
C LEU A 125 4.64 18.36 11.37
N GLU A 126 3.51 17.86 11.87
CA GLU A 126 2.49 18.70 12.53
C GLU A 126 2.79 18.93 14.01
N SER A 127 3.24 17.90 14.72
CA SER A 127 3.57 18.00 16.14
C SER A 127 4.49 16.87 16.60
N VAL A 128 5.12 17.08 17.76
CA VAL A 128 5.84 16.05 18.51
C VAL A 128 5.45 16.20 19.98
N GLU A 129 4.78 15.18 20.54
CA GLU A 129 4.34 15.13 21.93
C GLU A 129 4.67 13.75 22.50
N ASP A 130 5.27 13.69 23.69
CA ASP A 130 5.65 12.43 24.35
C ASP A 130 6.38 11.42 23.44
N ASN A 131 7.37 11.90 22.67
CA ASN A 131 8.13 11.13 21.67
C ASN A 131 7.27 10.52 20.54
N LEU A 132 6.06 11.02 20.34
CA LEU A 132 5.19 10.66 19.23
C LEU A 132 5.12 11.82 18.22
N ALA A 133 5.71 11.62 17.04
CA ALA A 133 5.61 12.56 15.94
C ALA A 133 4.31 12.32 15.15
N VAL A 134 3.53 13.39 14.96
CA VAL A 134 2.35 13.38 14.09
C VAL A 134 2.75 14.00 12.75
N ILE A 135 2.64 13.22 11.68
CA ILE A 135 3.05 13.60 10.34
C ILE A 135 1.82 13.51 9.43
N THR A 136 1.44 14.59 8.75
CA THR A 136 0.42 14.52 7.70
C THR A 136 1.08 14.32 6.35
N PHE A 137 0.34 13.73 5.41
CA PHE A 137 0.78 13.69 4.02
C PHE A 137 -0.37 13.90 3.05
N LYS A 138 -0.04 14.47 1.90
CA LYS A 138 -0.94 14.63 0.76
C LYS A 138 -0.24 14.26 -0.54
N THR A 139 -0.98 13.66 -1.45
CA THR A 139 -0.45 13.26 -2.76
C THR A 139 -0.96 14.17 -3.87
N LYS A 140 -0.05 14.65 -4.72
CA LYS A 140 -0.32 15.49 -5.89
C LYS A 140 0.20 14.85 -7.16
N ILE A 141 -0.60 14.93 -8.22
CA ILE A 141 -0.16 14.63 -9.59
C ILE A 141 0.53 15.88 -10.11
N MET A 142 1.75 15.72 -10.65
CA MET A 142 2.60 16.85 -11.02
C MET A 142 2.37 17.36 -12.44
N GLU A 143 1.73 16.55 -13.29
CA GLU A 143 1.32 16.93 -14.64
C GLU A 143 -0.20 17.16 -14.74
N ARG A 144 -0.61 17.95 -15.73
CA ARG A 144 -2.02 18.12 -16.06
C ARG A 144 -2.53 16.90 -16.85
N LEU A 145 -3.58 16.28 -16.35
CA LEU A 145 -4.28 15.18 -17.03
C LEU A 145 -5.54 15.72 -17.69
N ASN A 146 -5.52 15.86 -19.02
CA ASN A 146 -6.68 16.36 -19.77
C ASN A 146 -7.69 15.26 -20.10
N ASP A 147 -7.27 13.98 -20.12
CA ASP A 147 -8.15 12.83 -20.37
C ASP A 147 -8.61 12.23 -19.03
N PRO A 148 -9.92 12.24 -18.73
CA PRO A 148 -10.49 11.64 -17.52
C PRO A 148 -10.12 10.16 -17.33
N LYS A 149 -9.80 9.42 -18.40
CA LYS A 149 -9.39 8.00 -18.34
C LYS A 149 -8.09 7.81 -17.56
N PHE A 150 -7.18 8.78 -17.57
CA PHE A 150 -5.96 8.72 -16.76
C PHE A 150 -6.25 9.04 -15.30
N SER A 151 -7.11 10.02 -15.02
CA SER A 151 -7.49 10.39 -13.66
C SER A 151 -8.14 9.24 -12.89
N ILE A 152 -8.97 8.43 -13.54
CA ILE A 152 -9.56 7.22 -12.92
C ILE A 152 -8.48 6.23 -12.49
N GLN A 153 -7.50 5.96 -13.36
CA GLN A 153 -6.45 4.98 -13.06
C GLN A 153 -5.55 5.44 -11.91
N LEU A 154 -5.46 6.75 -11.69
CA LEU A 154 -4.65 7.36 -10.63
C LEU A 154 -5.45 7.72 -9.38
N ILE A 155 -6.77 7.58 -9.38
CA ILE A 155 -7.62 8.04 -8.28
C ILE A 155 -7.18 7.39 -6.96
N GLN A 156 -6.94 6.07 -6.98
CA GLN A 156 -6.46 5.29 -5.84
C GLN A 156 -4.97 5.50 -5.52
N LYS A 157 -4.20 6.12 -6.43
CA LYS A 157 -2.76 6.40 -6.26
C LYS A 157 -2.51 7.76 -5.61
N THR A 158 -3.55 8.48 -5.21
CA THR A 158 -3.44 9.83 -4.65
C THR A 158 -4.10 10.00 -3.27
N PRO A 159 -3.83 9.09 -2.31
CA PRO A 159 -4.37 9.20 -0.97
C PRO A 159 -3.75 10.38 -0.19
N ALA A 160 -4.37 10.70 0.93
CA ALA A 160 -3.83 11.58 1.96
C ALA A 160 -4.07 10.93 3.33
N GLY A 161 -3.35 11.38 4.35
CA GLY A 161 -3.49 10.76 5.65
C GLY A 161 -2.58 11.34 6.72
N THR A 162 -2.59 10.65 7.86
CA THR A 162 -1.82 10.98 9.05
C THR A 162 -1.07 9.75 9.52
N ILE A 163 0.20 9.92 9.85
CA ILE A 163 1.09 8.91 10.41
C ILE A 163 1.48 9.34 11.82
N LYS A 164 1.51 8.38 12.74
CA LYS A 164 2.06 8.57 14.09
C LYS A 164 3.32 7.72 14.22
N LEU A 165 4.46 8.35 14.43
CA LEU A 165 5.77 7.71 14.55
C LEU A 165 6.25 7.79 15.99
N ASP A 166 6.50 6.63 16.60
CA ASP A 166 7.17 6.51 17.90
C ASP A 166 8.68 6.73 17.66
N LEU A 167 9.19 7.89 18.11
CA LEU A 167 10.56 8.33 17.87
C LEU A 167 11.57 7.53 18.70
N ASP A 168 11.19 7.05 19.89
CA ASP A 168 12.08 6.26 20.75
C ASP A 168 12.33 4.88 20.16
N LYS A 169 11.28 4.24 19.65
CA LYS A 169 11.36 2.90 19.05
C LYS A 169 11.70 2.92 17.56
N GLY A 170 11.55 4.07 16.90
CA GLY A 170 11.73 4.20 15.46
C GLY A 170 10.69 3.40 14.66
N VAL A 171 9.45 3.29 15.15
CA VAL A 171 8.38 2.50 14.52
C VAL A 171 7.12 3.32 14.32
N ILE A 172 6.40 3.05 13.23
CA ILE A 172 5.09 3.66 13.01
C ILE A 172 4.08 3.02 13.96
N ALA A 173 3.53 3.81 14.87
CA ALA A 173 2.52 3.39 15.81
C ALA A 173 1.15 3.24 15.14
N SER A 174 0.81 4.14 14.22
CA SER A 174 -0.43 4.04 13.42
C SER A 174 -0.37 4.85 12.13
N GLN A 175 -1.20 4.47 11.16
CA GLN A 175 -1.49 5.26 9.96
C GLN A 175 -3.00 5.32 9.73
N ASP A 176 -3.50 6.51 9.43
CA ASP A 176 -4.86 6.73 8.93
C ASP A 176 -4.76 7.30 7.53
N VAL A 177 -5.18 6.52 6.54
CA VAL A 177 -5.07 6.85 5.13
C VAL A 177 -6.47 6.86 4.53
N SER A 178 -6.80 7.97 3.86
CA SER A 178 -8.10 8.13 3.23
C SER A 178 -8.00 8.66 1.80
N LEU A 179 -9.06 8.41 1.06
CA LEU A 179 -9.30 8.93 -0.26
C LEU A 179 -10.79 9.19 -0.38
N ASP A 180 -11.16 10.39 -0.81
CA ASP A 180 -12.51 10.68 -1.29
C ASP A 180 -12.37 11.60 -2.50
N LYS A 181 -12.50 11.02 -3.69
CA LYS A 181 -12.36 11.75 -4.95
C LYS A 181 -13.42 11.32 -5.94
N ALA A 182 -13.89 12.29 -6.72
CA ALA A 182 -14.80 12.07 -7.82
C ALA A 182 -14.18 12.54 -9.14
N GLN A 183 -14.47 11.80 -10.21
CA GLN A 183 -14.10 12.15 -11.58
C GLN A 183 -15.37 12.12 -12.44
N VAL A 184 -15.62 13.21 -13.15
CA VAL A 184 -16.71 13.34 -14.13
C VAL A 184 -16.17 13.15 -15.55
N GLY A 185 -17.05 12.87 -16.51
CA GLY A 185 -16.66 12.62 -17.89
C GLY A 185 -15.97 11.28 -18.10
N VAL A 186 -16.20 10.34 -17.18
CA VAL A 186 -15.71 8.95 -17.29
C VAL A 186 -16.61 8.15 -18.23
N PHE A 187 -16.17 6.96 -18.66
CA PHE A 187 -16.92 6.10 -19.62
C PHE A 187 -17.28 6.86 -20.91
N ASP A 188 -16.26 7.32 -21.63
CA ASP A 188 -16.40 8.08 -22.88
C ASP A 188 -17.27 9.35 -22.74
N GLY A 189 -17.13 10.02 -21.58
CA GLY A 189 -17.80 11.29 -21.30
C GLY A 189 -19.19 11.18 -20.68
N GLN A 190 -19.72 9.97 -20.49
CA GLN A 190 -21.13 9.76 -20.14
C GLN A 190 -21.41 9.48 -18.66
N GLY A 191 -20.39 9.51 -17.80
CA GLY A 191 -20.58 9.16 -16.39
C GLY A 191 -19.73 9.93 -15.39
N ALA A 192 -19.95 9.59 -14.13
CA ALA A 192 -19.12 9.98 -12.99
C ALA A 192 -18.70 8.75 -12.20
N MET A 193 -17.51 8.80 -11.61
CA MET A 193 -17.00 7.80 -10.68
C MET A 193 -16.58 8.50 -9.40
N ARG A 194 -16.92 7.94 -8.23
CA ARG A 194 -16.41 8.36 -6.94
C ARG A 194 -15.69 7.18 -6.28
N ALA A 195 -14.46 7.39 -5.86
CA ALA A 195 -13.69 6.43 -5.10
C ALA A 195 -13.57 6.93 -3.66
N ILE A 196 -14.05 6.12 -2.73
CA ILE A 196 -13.92 6.35 -1.29
C ILE A 196 -13.10 5.20 -0.72
N THR A 197 -12.06 5.51 0.05
CA THR A 197 -11.22 4.52 0.74
C THR A 197 -10.84 5.07 2.10
N SER A 198 -10.84 4.20 3.09
CA SER A 198 -10.31 4.48 4.43
C SER A 198 -9.57 3.24 4.89
N VAL A 199 -8.34 3.44 5.37
CA VAL A 199 -7.45 2.41 5.87
C VAL A 199 -6.88 2.92 7.17
N VAL A 200 -7.04 2.13 8.23
CA VAL A 200 -6.40 2.38 9.52
C VAL A 200 -5.49 1.20 9.83
N GLU A 201 -4.21 1.50 10.01
CA GLU A 201 -3.19 0.54 10.42
C GLU A 201 -2.69 0.93 11.81
N THR A 202 -2.55 -0.06 12.70
CA THR A 202 -2.04 0.15 14.06
C THR A 202 -1.01 -0.92 14.36
N LEU A 203 0.09 -0.52 14.98
CA LEU A 203 1.09 -1.46 15.48
C LEU A 203 0.50 -2.27 16.62
N VAL A 204 0.55 -3.60 16.50
CA VAL A 204 0.07 -4.53 17.53
C VAL A 204 1.26 -5.22 18.17
N ASP A 205 1.24 -5.36 19.49
CA ASP A 205 2.24 -6.12 20.23
C ASP A 205 2.12 -7.62 19.88
N PRO A 206 3.18 -8.27 19.35
CA PRO A 206 3.18 -9.69 19.05
C PRO A 206 2.79 -10.57 20.25
N ALA A 207 3.16 -10.20 21.47
CA ALA A 207 2.83 -10.96 22.68
C ALA A 207 1.32 -10.98 22.94
N SER A 208 0.64 -9.86 22.69
CA SER A 208 -0.81 -9.74 22.83
C SER A 208 -1.58 -10.61 21.83
N LEU A 209 -1.04 -10.80 20.62
CA LEU A 209 -1.65 -11.63 19.57
C LEU A 209 -1.52 -13.12 19.85
N ALA A 210 -0.38 -13.55 20.42
CA ALA A 210 -0.15 -14.95 20.77
C ALA A 210 -1.12 -15.43 21.87
N GLN A 211 -1.41 -14.59 22.86
CA GLN A 211 -2.34 -14.91 23.95
C GLN A 211 -3.79 -15.03 23.47
N LYS A 212 -4.24 -14.12 22.61
CA LYS A 212 -5.60 -14.15 22.03
C LYS A 212 -5.87 -15.42 21.21
N THR A 213 -4.85 -15.92 20.50
CA THR A 213 -4.96 -17.15 19.72
C THR A 213 -5.07 -18.39 20.62
N ALA A 214 -4.38 -18.39 21.77
CA ALA A 214 -4.45 -19.49 22.73
C ALA A 214 -5.81 -19.59 23.43
N GLU A 215 -6.44 -18.47 23.76
CA GLU A 215 -7.79 -18.46 24.34
C GLU A 215 -8.85 -18.92 23.34
N THR A 216 -8.76 -18.51 22.08
CA THR A 216 -9.73 -18.90 21.04
C THR A 216 -9.59 -20.37 20.61
N ALA A 217 -8.43 -21.01 20.87
CA ALA A 217 -8.20 -22.43 20.59
C ALA A 217 -8.55 -23.36 21.77
N ALA A 218 -8.87 -22.78 22.93
CA ALA A 218 -9.28 -23.51 24.14
C ALA A 218 -10.81 -23.53 24.37
N GLU A 219 -11.56 -22.89 23.48
CA GLU A 219 -13.04 -22.87 23.41
C GLU A 219 -13.55 -23.74 22.25
#